data_AF-A0A8T7KAB6-F1
#
_entry.id   AF-A0A8T7KAB6-F1
#
_cell.length_a   1.000
_cell.length_b   1.000
_cell.length_c   1.000
_cell.angle_alpha   90.00
_cell.angle_beta   90.00
_cell.angle_gamma   90.00
#
_symmetry.space_group_name_H-M   'P 1'
#
loop_
_entity.id
_entity.type
_entity.pdbx_description
1 polymer ?
#
loop_
_entity_poly.entity_id
_entity_poly.type
_entity_poly.pdbx_seq_one_letter_code
_entity_poly.pdbx_strand_id
1 'polypeptide(L)'
;MNRFPALPQSSSQRIAPRVALSLILAAAVGQLFNNVALIKLDSFAVTIPMLLLMAAAAIAFFVPRPRPSDDTTLLVWMLLLGWQIFVGLVLGLVTEREWIQPFMLFFIYTTCFAIASRLSITRDDIVWAIYTLAVLLILFGALGVVQFILLNFFRIVPALPAERSAVPWNPVIDIYRTDGVLRPAGLSYEPSTYSIALSFALVLLLLLIGLVPFRNRRLLIVALLCLLAGSLTSLSLSGWAIAVPALFVSALNARFRRFIIPLILLVAVVAGIVFLAGFATVVTARLNDIAAGDDESANVRVLAALALLVHPSHDIARFFTGNGLGQNPAFAAMMDEVYLQRFAITETNIHNIFTVVRVTQGWVGIALHLVLLLSVARPDFRRNRSLYLPVFVMVFALHFSSGFYLDPAFWAILTLIAVLRSVDADQPAGSPALRPAIWNWKPSYRVSMLERR
;
A
#
# COMPACT_ATOMS: atom_id res chain seq x y z
N MET A 1 -33.99 4.18 -37.35
CA MET A 1 -33.58 3.52 -36.09
C MET A 1 -33.57 4.55 -34.98
N ASN A 2 -34.59 4.51 -34.12
CA ASN A 2 -34.77 5.46 -33.02
C ASN A 2 -33.71 5.23 -31.94
N ARG A 3 -32.81 6.20 -31.74
CA ARG A 3 -31.97 6.28 -30.56
C ARG A 3 -32.85 6.76 -29.40
N PHE A 4 -33.40 5.82 -28.64
CA PHE A 4 -33.97 6.17 -27.34
C PHE A 4 -32.83 6.71 -26.46
N PRO A 5 -32.97 7.90 -25.85
CA PRO A 5 -32.06 8.33 -24.81
C PRO A 5 -32.15 7.32 -23.67
N ALA A 6 -31.00 6.74 -23.30
CA ALA A 6 -30.92 5.83 -22.15
C ALA A 6 -31.54 6.53 -20.94
N LEU A 7 -32.56 5.90 -20.36
CA LEU A 7 -33.20 6.37 -19.13
C LEU A 7 -32.11 6.63 -18.07
N PRO A 8 -32.20 7.73 -17.31
CA PRO A 8 -31.25 8.01 -16.24
C PRO A 8 -31.26 6.83 -15.26
N GLN A 9 -30.15 6.10 -15.21
CA GLN A 9 -29.96 4.99 -14.29
C GLN A 9 -30.23 5.48 -12.87
N SER A 10 -31.12 4.78 -12.15
CA SER A 10 -31.54 5.14 -10.81
C SER A 10 -30.35 5.19 -9.85
N SER A 11 -30.39 6.08 -8.87
CA SER A 11 -29.35 6.27 -7.85
C SER A 11 -29.06 5.01 -7.03
N SER A 12 -29.98 4.02 -6.98
CA SER A 12 -29.78 2.75 -6.28
C SER A 12 -28.84 1.78 -7.01
N GLN A 13 -28.69 1.88 -8.34
CA GLN A 13 -27.79 1.01 -9.11
C GLN A 13 -26.29 1.32 -8.90
N ARG A 14 -25.94 2.41 -8.19
CA ARG A 14 -24.55 2.83 -7.95
C ARG A 14 -23.98 2.45 -6.57
N ILE A 15 -24.74 1.73 -5.75
CA ILE A 15 -24.25 1.32 -4.42
C ILE A 15 -23.14 0.27 -4.55
N ALA A 16 -23.27 -0.69 -5.46
CA ALA A 16 -22.31 -1.78 -5.60
C ALA A 16 -20.88 -1.32 -5.99
N PRO A 17 -20.68 -0.43 -7.01
CA PRO A 17 -19.35 0.09 -7.32
C PRO A 17 -18.70 0.85 -6.17
N ARG A 18 -19.50 1.61 -5.41
CA ARG A 18 -19.03 2.30 -4.21
C ARG A 18 -18.54 1.26 -3.22
N VAL A 19 -19.41 0.36 -2.75
CA VAL A 19 -19.05 -0.66 -1.76
C VAL A 19 -17.78 -1.42 -2.18
N ALA A 20 -17.70 -1.90 -3.42
CA ALA A 20 -16.51 -2.57 -3.93
C ALA A 20 -15.25 -1.69 -3.83
N LEU A 21 -15.31 -0.42 -4.24
CA LEU A 21 -14.18 0.50 -4.16
C LEU A 21 -13.72 0.75 -2.71
N SER A 22 -14.64 0.88 -1.74
CA SER A 22 -14.24 1.01 -0.33
C SER A 22 -13.65 -0.27 0.24
N LEU A 23 -14.14 -1.43 -0.17
CA LEU A 23 -13.56 -2.70 0.26
C LEU A 23 -12.14 -2.86 -0.28
N ILE A 24 -11.89 -2.50 -1.55
CA ILE A 24 -10.53 -2.45 -2.12
C ILE A 24 -9.66 -1.48 -1.33
N LEU A 25 -10.16 -0.28 -1.06
CA LEU A 25 -9.44 0.74 -0.30
C LEU A 25 -9.09 0.28 1.12
N ALA A 26 -10.06 -0.32 1.83
CA ALA A 26 -9.86 -0.86 3.17
C ALA A 26 -8.85 -2.01 3.17
N ALA A 27 -8.92 -2.90 2.17
CA ALA A 27 -7.93 -3.96 1.97
C ALA A 27 -6.53 -3.38 1.67
N ALA A 28 -6.43 -2.30 0.88
CA ALA A 28 -5.17 -1.64 0.53
C ALA A 28 -4.46 -1.04 1.75
N VAL A 29 -5.20 -0.58 2.76
CA VAL A 29 -4.65 -0.15 4.06
C VAL A 29 -4.61 -1.30 5.08
N GLY A 30 -4.79 -2.54 4.63
CA GLY A 30 -4.88 -3.76 5.43
C GLY A 30 -3.68 -4.01 6.35
N GLN A 31 -2.51 -3.47 6.00
CA GLN A 31 -1.31 -3.48 6.83
C GLN A 31 -1.52 -2.82 8.21
N LEU A 32 -2.51 -1.94 8.37
CA LEU A 32 -2.87 -1.34 9.67
C LEU A 32 -3.53 -2.35 10.64
N PHE A 33 -4.01 -3.47 10.13
CA PHE A 33 -4.76 -4.49 10.87
C PHE A 33 -4.48 -5.92 10.36
N ASN A 34 -3.31 -6.13 9.78
CA ASN A 34 -2.88 -7.41 9.21
C ASN A 34 -2.72 -8.52 10.26
N ASN A 35 -2.57 -8.15 11.54
CA ASN A 35 -2.45 -9.11 12.62
C ASN A 35 -3.81 -9.65 13.09
N VAL A 36 -4.94 -9.14 12.59
CA VAL A 36 -6.27 -9.63 12.98
C VAL A 36 -6.66 -10.84 12.14
N ALA A 37 -6.59 -12.03 12.74
CA ALA A 37 -7.10 -13.28 12.18
C ALA A 37 -8.56 -13.50 12.57
N LEU A 38 -9.40 -13.77 11.58
CA LEU A 38 -10.80 -14.14 11.81
C LEU A 38 -10.96 -15.63 12.04
N ILE A 39 -10.24 -16.43 11.26
CA ILE A 39 -10.24 -17.89 11.29
C ILE A 39 -8.80 -18.36 11.14
N LYS A 40 -8.38 -19.31 11.98
CA LYS A 40 -7.11 -20.04 11.84
C LYS A 40 -7.40 -21.47 11.37
N LEU A 41 -6.74 -21.88 10.30
CA LEU A 41 -6.77 -23.21 9.73
C LEU A 41 -5.33 -23.75 9.75
N ASP A 42 -4.96 -24.52 10.77
CA ASP A 42 -3.59 -25.05 11.02
C ASP A 42 -2.44 -24.08 10.72
N SER A 43 -1.94 -24.11 9.48
CA SER A 43 -0.81 -23.31 8.98
C SER A 43 -1.23 -22.00 8.30
N PHE A 44 -2.50 -21.61 8.36
CA PHE A 44 -3.07 -20.51 7.60
C PHE A 44 -4.04 -19.65 8.42
N ALA A 45 -3.93 -18.33 8.29
CA ALA A 45 -4.86 -17.38 8.92
C ALA A 45 -5.65 -16.64 7.84
N VAL A 46 -6.98 -16.75 7.90
CA VAL A 46 -7.88 -15.90 7.12
C VAL A 46 -7.92 -14.53 7.80
N THR A 47 -7.26 -13.54 7.19
CA THR A 47 -7.18 -12.18 7.72
C THR A 47 -8.30 -11.30 7.18
N ILE A 48 -8.59 -10.20 7.89
CA ILE A 48 -9.60 -9.23 7.44
C ILE A 48 -9.30 -8.68 6.02
N PRO A 49 -8.06 -8.25 5.68
CA PRO A 49 -7.76 -7.73 4.35
C PRO A 49 -8.05 -8.74 3.22
N MET A 50 -7.84 -10.04 3.46
CA MET A 50 -8.17 -11.09 2.50
C MET A 50 -9.67 -11.12 2.19
N LEU A 51 -10.52 -11.13 3.22
CA LEU A 51 -11.97 -11.14 3.02
C LEU A 51 -12.47 -9.86 2.35
N LEU A 52 -11.91 -8.70 2.69
CA LEU A 52 -12.25 -7.43 2.05
C LEU A 52 -11.93 -7.47 0.56
N LEU A 53 -10.76 -7.98 0.16
CA LEU A 53 -10.38 -8.11 -1.24
C LEU A 53 -11.26 -9.13 -1.98
N MET A 54 -11.55 -10.28 -1.39
CA MET A 54 -12.43 -11.30 -1.97
C MET A 54 -13.86 -10.79 -2.15
N ALA A 55 -14.41 -10.11 -1.15
CA ALA A 55 -15.74 -9.51 -1.21
C ALA A 55 -15.80 -8.41 -2.27
N ALA A 56 -14.76 -7.58 -2.37
CA ALA A 56 -14.68 -6.58 -3.43
C ALA A 56 -14.68 -7.21 -4.83
N ALA A 57 -13.90 -8.27 -5.03
CA ALA A 57 -13.85 -9.00 -6.30
C ALA A 57 -15.22 -9.63 -6.63
N ALA A 58 -15.87 -10.26 -5.66
CA ALA A 58 -17.20 -10.84 -5.84
C ALA A 58 -18.22 -9.77 -6.26
N ILE A 59 -18.27 -8.62 -5.58
CA ILE A 59 -19.16 -7.52 -5.96
C ILE A 59 -18.80 -7.00 -7.36
N ALA A 60 -17.52 -6.75 -7.64
CA ALA A 60 -17.04 -6.25 -8.93
C ALA A 60 -17.38 -7.19 -10.10
N PHE A 61 -17.44 -8.50 -9.86
CA PHE A 61 -17.83 -9.49 -10.86
C PHE A 61 -19.27 -9.29 -11.35
N PHE A 62 -20.19 -8.93 -10.45
CA PHE A 62 -21.61 -8.73 -10.77
C PHE A 62 -21.97 -7.30 -11.19
N VAL A 63 -21.02 -6.35 -11.13
CA VAL A 63 -21.26 -4.97 -11.58
C VAL A 63 -21.21 -4.91 -13.12
N PRO A 64 -22.26 -4.39 -13.79
CA PRO A 64 -22.28 -4.26 -15.25
C PRO A 64 -21.11 -3.41 -15.76
N ARG A 65 -20.46 -3.86 -16.84
CA ARG A 65 -19.34 -3.16 -17.47
C ARG A 65 -19.84 -2.34 -18.66
N PRO A 66 -19.74 -1.00 -18.63
CA PRO A 66 -20.21 -0.17 -19.73
C PRO A 66 -19.30 -0.21 -20.98
N ARG A 67 -18.09 -0.79 -20.91
CA ARG A 67 -17.11 -0.83 -22.02
C ARG A 67 -16.26 -2.09 -22.02
N PRO A 68 -15.70 -2.51 -23.19
CA PRO A 68 -14.69 -3.55 -23.24
C PRO A 68 -13.47 -3.13 -22.41
N SER A 69 -13.06 -3.99 -21.48
CA SER A 69 -11.90 -3.75 -20.63
C SER A 69 -10.60 -3.78 -21.44
N ASP A 70 -9.62 -2.98 -21.04
CA ASP A 70 -8.22 -3.19 -21.44
C ASP A 70 -7.79 -4.58 -20.92
N ASP A 71 -7.77 -5.58 -21.81
CA ASP A 71 -7.49 -6.96 -21.46
C ASP A 71 -6.01 -7.21 -21.13
N THR A 72 -5.15 -6.18 -21.24
CA THR A 72 -3.72 -6.28 -20.89
C THR A 72 -3.53 -6.82 -19.47
N THR A 73 -4.28 -6.33 -18.48
CA THR A 73 -4.16 -6.80 -17.08
C THR A 73 -4.53 -8.28 -16.94
N LEU A 74 -5.51 -8.77 -17.69
CA LEU A 74 -5.90 -10.18 -17.67
C LEU A 74 -4.86 -11.04 -18.39
N LEU A 75 -4.30 -10.56 -19.50
CA LEU A 75 -3.26 -11.25 -20.23
C LEU A 75 -2.01 -11.42 -19.37
N VAL A 76 -1.58 -10.36 -18.68
CA VAL A 76 -0.48 -10.44 -17.71
C VAL A 76 -0.80 -11.36 -16.54
N TRP A 77 -2.04 -11.34 -16.02
CA TRP A 77 -2.49 -12.30 -15.00
C TRP A 77 -2.38 -13.76 -15.48
N MET A 78 -2.86 -14.06 -16.70
CA MET A 78 -2.75 -15.41 -17.28
C MET A 78 -1.30 -15.85 -17.44
N LEU A 79 -0.41 -14.94 -17.87
CA LEU A 79 1.01 -15.23 -18.01
C LEU A 79 1.68 -15.51 -16.65
N LEU A 80 1.39 -14.69 -15.63
CA LEU A 80 1.90 -14.89 -14.28
C LEU A 80 1.44 -16.21 -13.68
N LEU A 81 0.16 -16.54 -13.81
CA LEU A 81 -0.39 -17.79 -13.30
C LEU A 81 0.13 -19.00 -14.08
N GLY A 82 0.15 -18.91 -15.41
CA GLY A 82 0.68 -19.95 -16.29
C GLY A 82 2.16 -20.22 -16.01
N TRP A 83 2.94 -19.17 -15.74
CA TRP A 83 4.34 -19.30 -15.31
C TRP A 83 4.46 -20.08 -14.00
N GLN A 84 3.66 -19.76 -12.99
CA GLN A 84 3.69 -20.49 -11.71
C GLN A 84 3.30 -21.96 -11.85
N ILE A 85 2.29 -22.26 -12.66
CA ILE A 85 1.89 -23.64 -12.96
C ILE A 85 3.02 -24.37 -13.68
N PHE A 86 3.63 -23.75 -14.69
CA PHE A 86 4.78 -24.30 -15.41
C PHE A 86 5.95 -24.62 -14.47
N VAL A 87 6.34 -23.66 -13.61
CA VAL A 87 7.42 -23.86 -12.63
C VAL A 87 7.08 -25.00 -11.67
N GLY A 88 5.85 -25.05 -11.15
CA GLY A 88 5.40 -26.14 -10.28
C GLY A 88 5.49 -27.51 -10.95
N LEU A 89 5.09 -27.61 -12.22
CA LEU A 89 5.14 -28.87 -12.99
C LEU A 89 6.57 -29.30 -13.32
N VAL A 90 7.41 -28.38 -13.82
CA VAL A 90 8.78 -28.68 -14.24
C VAL A 90 9.67 -29.05 -13.04
N LEU A 91 9.47 -28.38 -11.91
CA LEU A 91 10.21 -28.66 -10.68
C LEU A 91 9.60 -29.77 -9.83
N GLY A 92 8.47 -30.36 -10.24
CA GLY A 92 7.80 -31.44 -9.49
C GLY A 92 7.17 -31.01 -8.15
N LEU A 93 6.90 -29.71 -7.96
CA LEU A 93 6.45 -29.13 -6.69
C LEU A 93 4.92 -29.24 -6.49
N VAL A 94 4.15 -29.67 -7.49
CA VAL A 94 2.68 -29.70 -7.44
C VAL A 94 2.09 -30.63 -6.37
N THR A 95 2.91 -31.55 -5.82
CA THR A 95 2.53 -32.43 -4.72
C THR A 95 3.04 -31.94 -3.35
N GLU A 96 3.91 -30.92 -3.32
CA GLU A 96 4.50 -30.41 -2.09
C GLU A 96 3.54 -29.42 -1.41
N ARG A 97 3.13 -29.73 -0.17
CA ARG A 97 2.24 -28.86 0.63
C ARG A 97 2.80 -27.43 0.76
N GLU A 98 4.12 -27.35 0.91
CA GLU A 98 4.88 -26.10 1.05
C GLU A 98 4.76 -25.21 -0.18
N TRP A 99 4.55 -25.78 -1.37
CA TRP A 99 4.30 -25.03 -2.60
C TRP A 99 2.81 -24.77 -2.83
N ILE A 100 1.95 -25.77 -2.56
CA ILE A 100 0.50 -25.67 -2.77
C ILE A 100 -0.09 -24.50 -1.97
N GLN A 101 0.27 -24.36 -0.69
CA GLN A 101 -0.30 -23.31 0.17
C GLN A 101 -0.02 -21.88 -0.36
N PRO A 102 1.24 -21.46 -0.61
CA PRO A 102 1.52 -20.13 -1.15
C PRO A 102 1.05 -19.97 -2.61
N PHE A 103 1.06 -21.03 -3.43
CA PHE A 103 0.45 -20.99 -4.76
C PHE A 103 -1.05 -20.71 -4.70
N MET A 104 -1.79 -21.33 -3.79
CA MET A 104 -3.22 -21.08 -3.62
C MET A 104 -3.51 -19.65 -3.19
N LEU A 105 -2.67 -19.06 -2.31
CA LEU A 105 -2.79 -17.65 -1.95
C LEU A 105 -2.52 -16.73 -3.12
N PHE A 106 -1.44 -16.99 -3.86
CA PHE A 106 -1.12 -16.28 -5.08
C PHE A 106 -2.28 -16.35 -6.08
N PHE A 107 -2.83 -17.54 -6.32
CA PHE A 107 -3.98 -17.75 -7.20
C PHE A 107 -5.20 -16.95 -6.75
N ILE A 108 -5.57 -17.02 -5.46
CA ILE A 108 -6.72 -16.28 -4.92
C ILE A 108 -6.52 -14.77 -5.09
N TYR A 109 -5.38 -14.22 -4.65
CA TYR A 109 -5.15 -12.79 -4.66
C TYR A 109 -5.03 -12.22 -6.07
N THR A 110 -4.31 -12.91 -6.96
CA THR A 110 -4.16 -12.50 -8.36
C THR A 110 -5.49 -12.59 -9.12
N THR A 111 -6.31 -13.60 -8.83
CA THR A 111 -7.67 -13.72 -9.40
C THR A 111 -8.57 -12.61 -8.91
N CYS A 112 -8.56 -12.31 -7.60
CA CYS A 112 -9.29 -11.17 -7.05
C CYS A 112 -8.86 -9.86 -7.69
N PHE A 113 -7.55 -9.64 -7.87
CA PHE A 113 -7.01 -8.50 -8.61
C PHE A 113 -7.50 -8.45 -10.05
N ALA A 114 -7.48 -9.57 -10.79
CA ALA A 114 -7.90 -9.61 -12.19
C ALA A 114 -9.39 -9.28 -12.36
N ILE A 115 -10.23 -9.71 -11.41
CA ILE A 115 -11.66 -9.41 -11.39
C ILE A 115 -11.92 -7.96 -10.96
N ALA A 116 -11.38 -7.55 -9.81
CA ALA A 116 -11.64 -6.26 -9.20
C ALA A 116 -11.01 -5.08 -9.97
N SER A 117 -9.91 -5.30 -10.68
CA SER A 117 -9.26 -4.26 -11.52
C SER A 117 -10.15 -3.78 -12.68
N ARG A 118 -11.19 -4.55 -13.00
CA ARG A 118 -12.19 -4.25 -14.04
C ARG A 118 -13.41 -3.50 -13.50
N LEU A 119 -13.39 -3.08 -12.24
CA LEU A 119 -14.48 -2.31 -11.63
C LEU A 119 -14.64 -0.97 -12.36
N SER A 120 -15.83 -0.72 -12.90
CA SER A 120 -16.19 0.57 -13.49
C SER A 120 -16.62 1.53 -12.38
N ILE A 121 -15.92 2.66 -12.24
CA ILE A 121 -16.21 3.69 -11.23
C ILE A 121 -16.41 5.06 -11.86
N THR A 122 -17.14 5.92 -11.16
CA THR A 122 -17.39 7.32 -11.54
C THR A 122 -16.70 8.28 -10.56
N ARG A 123 -16.70 9.58 -10.88
CA ARG A 123 -16.16 10.61 -9.97
C ARG A 123 -16.86 10.64 -8.61
N ASP A 124 -18.16 10.39 -8.57
CA ASP A 124 -18.92 10.37 -7.31
C ASP A 124 -18.48 9.21 -6.40
N ASP A 125 -18.07 8.09 -7.01
CA ASP A 125 -17.57 6.94 -6.27
C ASP A 125 -16.18 7.23 -5.68
N ILE A 126 -15.34 7.98 -6.41
CA ILE A 126 -14.06 8.51 -5.89
C ILE A 126 -14.30 9.45 -4.72
N VAL A 127 -15.27 10.37 -4.80
CA VAL A 127 -15.60 11.26 -3.67
C VAL A 127 -15.94 10.44 -2.44
N TRP A 128 -16.76 9.39 -2.60
CA TRP A 128 -17.12 8.50 -1.52
C TRP A 128 -15.92 7.73 -0.97
N ALA A 129 -15.00 7.26 -1.82
CA ALA A 129 -13.75 6.64 -1.39
C ALA A 129 -12.86 7.60 -0.59
N ILE A 130 -12.82 8.90 -0.92
CA ILE A 130 -12.10 9.90 -0.12
C ILE A 130 -12.71 10.00 1.29
N TYR A 131 -14.04 9.98 1.41
CA TYR A 131 -14.70 9.96 2.72
C TYR A 131 -14.32 8.72 3.53
N THR A 132 -14.38 7.54 2.92
CA THR A 132 -13.99 6.29 3.59
C THR A 132 -12.54 6.36 4.05
N LEU A 133 -11.61 6.78 3.18
CA LEU A 133 -10.20 6.85 3.52
C LEU A 133 -9.96 7.82 4.67
N ALA A 134 -10.58 8.99 4.65
CA ALA A 134 -10.46 9.97 5.72
C ALA A 134 -10.94 9.41 7.06
N VAL A 135 -12.05 8.64 7.08
CA VAL A 135 -12.53 7.98 8.30
C VAL A 135 -11.57 6.91 8.78
N LEU A 136 -11.05 6.06 7.89
CA LEU A 136 -10.05 5.04 8.24
C LEU A 136 -8.80 5.67 8.84
N LEU A 137 -8.32 6.79 8.27
CA LEU A 137 -7.18 7.53 8.79
C LEU A 137 -7.42 8.12 10.19
N ILE A 138 -8.63 8.61 10.46
CA ILE A 138 -9.00 9.06 11.80
C ILE A 138 -8.97 7.89 12.78
N LEU A 139 -9.63 6.77 12.43
CA LEU A 139 -9.75 5.60 13.29
C LEU A 139 -8.39 5.00 13.63
N PHE A 140 -7.57 4.69 12.62
CA PHE A 140 -6.26 4.11 12.85
C PHE A 140 -5.31 5.14 13.47
N GLY A 141 -5.26 6.38 12.97
CA GLY A 141 -4.45 7.44 13.57
C GLY A 141 -4.72 7.61 15.08
N ALA A 142 -6.01 7.66 15.47
CA ALA A 142 -6.41 7.72 16.87
C ALA A 142 -6.05 6.44 17.65
N LEU A 143 -6.22 5.26 17.06
CA LEU A 143 -5.85 3.99 17.70
C LEU A 143 -4.38 3.94 18.11
N GLY A 144 -3.48 4.39 17.22
CA GLY A 144 -2.04 4.45 17.51
C GLY A 144 -1.71 5.41 18.67
N VAL A 145 -2.44 6.53 18.77
CA VAL A 145 -2.29 7.49 19.88
C VAL A 145 -2.83 6.90 21.19
N VAL A 146 -4.02 6.30 21.16
CA VAL A 146 -4.63 5.67 22.35
C VAL A 146 -3.74 4.55 22.87
N GLN A 147 -3.26 3.67 21.99
CA GLN A 147 -2.34 2.60 22.39
C GLN A 147 -1.05 3.16 22.98
N PHE A 148 -0.46 4.20 22.38
CA PHE A 148 0.73 4.85 22.94
C PHE A 148 0.50 5.37 24.36
N ILE A 149 -0.65 6.00 24.60
CA ILE A 149 -1.01 6.53 25.91
C ILE A 149 -1.15 5.39 26.92
N LEU A 150 -1.89 4.33 26.56
CA LEU A 150 -2.08 3.15 27.41
C LEU A 150 -0.77 2.48 27.78
N LEU A 151 0.13 2.29 26.80
CA LEU A 151 1.42 1.64 27.00
C LEU A 151 2.34 2.45 27.92
N ASN A 152 2.44 3.76 27.70
CA ASN A 152 3.48 4.58 28.34
C ASN A 152 3.02 5.20 29.67
N PHE A 153 1.77 5.64 29.78
CA PHE A 153 1.27 6.28 31.00
C PHE A 153 0.56 5.31 31.93
N PHE A 154 -0.15 4.32 31.38
CA PHE A 154 -0.95 3.37 32.17
C PHE A 154 -0.33 1.97 32.28
N ARG A 155 0.77 1.71 31.56
CA ARG A 155 1.42 0.39 31.48
C ARG A 155 0.47 -0.74 31.04
N ILE A 156 -0.60 -0.39 30.32
CA ILE A 156 -1.57 -1.34 29.75
C ILE A 156 -1.09 -1.70 28.36
N VAL A 157 -0.95 -3.00 28.09
CA VAL A 157 -0.59 -3.52 26.76
C VAL A 157 -1.86 -4.01 26.05
N PRO A 158 -2.47 -3.20 25.16
CA PRO A 158 -3.63 -3.65 24.40
C PRO A 158 -3.18 -4.68 23.36
N ALA A 159 -3.35 -5.95 23.72
CA ALA A 159 -3.02 -7.12 22.93
C ALA A 159 -4.23 -7.70 22.22
N LEU A 160 -4.04 -8.19 21.00
CA LEU A 160 -4.98 -9.18 20.47
C LEU A 160 -4.77 -10.49 21.22
N PRO A 161 -5.85 -11.18 21.63
CA PRO A 161 -5.74 -12.55 22.13
C PRO A 161 -5.02 -13.44 21.11
N ALA A 162 -4.22 -14.40 21.57
CA ALA A 162 -3.43 -15.29 20.71
C ALA A 162 -4.28 -16.01 19.65
N GLU A 163 -5.53 -16.35 19.99
CA GLU A 163 -6.51 -16.96 19.08
C GLU A 163 -6.90 -16.06 17.89
N ARG A 164 -6.86 -14.73 18.09
CA ARG A 164 -7.23 -13.71 17.11
C ARG A 164 -6.03 -13.06 16.43
N SER A 165 -4.82 -13.37 16.86
CA SER A 165 -3.57 -12.84 16.29
C SER A 165 -3.10 -13.72 15.12
N ALA A 166 -2.85 -13.16 13.94
CA ALA A 166 -2.39 -13.92 12.77
C ALA A 166 -1.02 -14.57 13.02
N VAL A 167 -0.15 -13.87 13.74
CA VAL A 167 1.17 -14.35 14.18
C VAL A 167 1.20 -14.35 15.72
N PRO A 168 1.84 -15.33 16.39
CA PRO A 168 2.04 -15.26 17.83
C PRO A 168 2.77 -13.96 18.19
N TRP A 169 2.10 -13.08 18.95
CA TRP A 169 2.68 -11.80 19.36
C TRP A 169 3.19 -11.89 20.79
N ASN A 170 4.46 -11.53 21.02
CA ASN A 170 5.00 -11.43 22.37
C ASN A 170 5.09 -9.95 22.80
N PRO A 171 4.11 -9.44 23.56
CA PRO A 171 4.09 -8.04 24.01
C PRO A 171 5.28 -7.63 24.88
N VAL A 172 6.07 -8.57 25.41
CA VAL A 172 7.22 -8.26 26.28
C VAL A 172 8.49 -8.03 25.47
N ILE A 173 8.60 -8.64 24.30
CA ILE A 173 9.80 -8.64 23.45
C ILE A 173 9.62 -7.71 22.23
N ASP A 174 8.42 -7.67 21.64
CA ASP A 174 8.18 -7.03 20.32
C ASP A 174 7.87 -5.53 20.35
N ILE A 175 7.55 -4.96 21.51
CA ILE A 175 7.51 -3.50 21.66
C ILE A 175 8.89 -3.01 22.01
N TYR A 176 9.77 -3.09 21.01
CA TYR A 176 11.08 -2.47 20.96
C TYR A 176 11.05 -1.13 21.72
N ARG A 177 11.59 -1.13 22.93
CA ARG A 177 11.78 0.07 23.70
C ARG A 177 12.79 0.91 22.94
N THR A 178 12.39 2.12 22.56
CA THR A 178 13.34 3.15 22.12
C THR A 178 13.48 4.10 23.28
N ASP A 179 14.67 4.13 23.90
CA ASP A 179 14.99 5.02 25.02
C ASP A 179 14.00 4.93 26.21
N GLY A 180 13.50 3.72 26.49
CA GLY A 180 12.54 3.47 27.57
C GLY A 180 11.07 3.75 27.25
N VAL A 181 10.74 4.18 26.01
CA VAL A 181 9.38 4.42 25.52
C VAL A 181 8.88 3.22 24.71
N LEU A 182 7.66 2.76 25.00
CA LEU A 182 7.02 1.68 24.25
C LEU A 182 6.33 2.22 23.00
N ARG A 183 6.59 1.58 21.86
CA ARG A 183 6.06 1.98 20.55
C ARG A 183 4.69 1.34 20.30
N PRO A 184 3.69 2.06 19.77
CA PRO A 184 2.42 1.51 19.36
C PRO A 184 2.55 0.83 17.98
N ALA A 185 1.82 -0.27 17.79
CA ALA A 185 1.71 -0.98 16.52
C ALA A 185 0.27 -0.93 15.94
N GLY A 186 -0.66 -0.25 16.59
CA GLY A 186 -2.09 -0.32 16.30
C GLY A 186 -2.61 -1.77 16.41
N LEU A 187 -3.14 -2.29 15.30
CA LEU A 187 -3.49 -3.70 15.11
C LEU A 187 -2.52 -4.41 14.15
N SER A 188 -1.41 -3.77 13.80
CA SER A 188 -0.30 -4.40 13.07
C SER A 188 0.56 -5.20 14.02
N TYR A 189 1.29 -6.18 13.50
CA TYR A 189 2.22 -6.98 14.29
C TYR A 189 3.52 -6.20 14.59
N GLU A 190 3.88 -5.20 13.77
CA GLU A 190 5.06 -4.33 13.96
C GLU A 190 4.71 -2.83 13.90
N PRO A 191 5.35 -1.97 14.74
CA PRO A 191 5.28 -0.51 14.60
C PRO A 191 5.78 0.00 13.24
N SER A 192 6.77 -0.69 12.65
CA SER A 192 7.35 -0.30 11.38
C SER A 192 6.33 -0.43 10.24
N THR A 193 5.70 -1.61 10.15
CA THR A 193 4.61 -1.92 9.22
C THR A 193 3.41 -1.00 9.40
N TYR A 194 3.03 -0.69 10.65
CA TYR A 194 1.94 0.23 10.96
C TYR A 194 2.17 1.63 10.38
N SER A 195 3.36 2.18 10.60
CA SER A 195 3.74 3.52 10.13
C SER A 195 3.87 3.61 8.61
N ILE A 196 4.42 2.55 7.98
CA ILE A 196 4.47 2.39 6.53
C ILE A 196 3.04 2.42 5.95
N ALA A 197 2.10 1.71 6.58
CA ALA A 197 0.71 1.65 6.14
C ALA A 197 -0.02 2.99 6.26
N LEU A 198 0.20 3.74 7.36
CA LEU A 198 -0.33 5.11 7.50
C LEU A 198 0.24 6.03 6.41
N SER A 199 1.52 5.87 6.07
CA SER A 199 2.18 6.63 5.01
C SER A 199 1.57 6.31 3.64
N PHE A 200 1.29 5.05 3.33
CA PHE A 200 0.58 4.69 2.10
C PHE A 200 -0.85 5.21 2.05
N ALA A 201 -1.58 5.16 3.17
CA ALA A 201 -2.91 5.75 3.26
C ALA A 201 -2.88 7.28 3.01
N LEU A 202 -1.84 7.99 3.46
CA LEU A 202 -1.62 9.40 3.12
C LEU A 202 -1.43 9.58 1.61
N VAL A 203 -0.58 8.78 0.97
CA VAL A 203 -0.35 8.88 -0.48
C VAL A 203 -1.63 8.60 -1.26
N LEU A 204 -2.40 7.57 -0.88
CA LEU A 204 -3.69 7.27 -1.48
C LEU A 204 -4.68 8.44 -1.33
N LEU A 205 -4.70 9.12 -0.18
CA LEU A 205 -5.55 10.27 0.04
C LEU A 205 -5.18 11.43 -0.89
N LEU A 206 -3.88 11.70 -1.03
CA LEU A 206 -3.36 12.72 -1.94
C LEU A 206 -3.71 12.39 -3.40
N LEU A 207 -3.59 11.12 -3.79
CA LEU A 207 -3.97 10.63 -5.11
C LEU A 207 -5.46 10.87 -5.41
N LEU A 208 -6.35 10.45 -4.51
CA LEU A 208 -7.79 10.57 -4.70
C LEU A 208 -8.26 12.04 -4.78
N ILE A 209 -7.74 12.91 -3.90
CA ILE A 209 -8.04 14.36 -3.91
C ILE A 209 -7.48 15.04 -5.17
N GLY A 210 -6.44 14.45 -5.75
CA GLY A 210 -5.90 14.81 -7.06
C GLY A 210 -6.80 14.53 -8.22
N LEU A 211 -7.54 13.43 -8.18
CA LEU A 211 -8.52 13.10 -9.19
C LEU A 211 -9.76 13.98 -9.02
N VAL A 212 -10.28 14.13 -7.80
CA VAL A 212 -11.52 14.88 -7.54
C VAL A 212 -11.37 15.83 -6.35
N PRO A 213 -11.72 17.13 -6.48
CA PRO A 213 -11.57 18.08 -5.38
C PRO A 213 -12.50 17.72 -4.21
N PHE A 214 -11.93 17.59 -3.02
CA PHE A 214 -12.68 17.28 -1.81
C PHE A 214 -13.17 18.54 -1.11
N ARG A 215 -14.48 18.66 -0.92
CA ARG A 215 -15.11 19.88 -0.37
C ARG A 215 -15.03 19.97 1.16
N ASN A 216 -15.06 18.83 1.86
CA ASN A 216 -15.08 18.83 3.33
C ASN A 216 -13.67 19.00 3.92
N ARG A 217 -13.21 20.26 3.98
CA ARG A 217 -11.88 20.61 4.51
C ARG A 217 -11.70 20.22 5.97
N ARG A 218 -12.75 20.30 6.80
CA ARG A 218 -12.67 19.97 8.23
C ARG A 218 -12.33 18.50 8.42
N LEU A 219 -13.06 17.61 7.75
CA LEU A 219 -12.79 16.17 7.81
C LEU A 219 -11.37 15.84 7.34
N LEU A 220 -10.94 16.48 6.25
CA LEU A 220 -9.58 16.29 5.72
C LEU A 220 -8.50 16.71 6.72
N ILE A 221 -8.65 17.86 7.36
CA ILE A 221 -7.70 18.35 8.37
C ILE A 221 -7.65 17.39 9.57
N VAL A 222 -8.81 16.97 10.08
CA VAL A 222 -8.89 16.02 11.21
C VAL A 222 -8.20 14.70 10.84
N ALA A 223 -8.48 14.15 9.65
CA ALA A 223 -7.84 12.93 9.18
C ALA A 223 -6.30 13.04 9.12
N LEU A 224 -5.78 14.17 8.62
CA LEU A 224 -4.35 14.39 8.58
C LEU A 224 -3.73 14.57 9.96
N LEU A 225 -4.37 15.30 10.87
CA LEU A 225 -3.88 15.46 12.23
C LEU A 225 -3.82 14.11 12.95
N CYS A 226 -4.87 13.29 12.85
CA CYS A 226 -4.88 11.93 13.40
C CYS A 226 -3.79 11.05 12.77
N LEU A 227 -3.62 11.10 11.45
CA LEU A 227 -2.59 10.35 10.74
C LEU A 227 -1.19 10.73 11.22
N LEU A 228 -0.88 12.04 11.27
CA LEU A 228 0.41 12.53 11.73
C LEU A 228 0.66 12.16 13.19
N ALA A 229 -0.34 12.32 14.06
CA ALA A 229 -0.22 11.96 15.46
C ALA A 229 0.05 10.45 15.61
N GLY A 230 -0.68 9.58 14.92
CA GLY A 230 -0.46 8.13 14.94
C GLY A 230 0.89 7.71 14.34
N SER A 231 1.34 8.39 13.28
CA SER A 231 2.67 8.15 12.70
C SER A 231 3.79 8.59 13.64
N LEU A 232 3.61 9.70 14.37
CA LEU A 232 4.58 10.17 15.36
C LEU A 232 4.68 9.22 16.53
N THR A 233 3.55 8.78 17.07
CA THR A 233 3.57 7.87 18.21
C THR A 233 4.19 6.52 17.87
N SER A 234 4.11 6.06 16.60
CA SER A 234 4.79 4.84 16.14
C SER A 234 6.33 4.90 16.26
N LEU A 235 6.92 6.11 16.29
CA LEU A 235 8.36 6.36 16.30
C LEU A 235 9.14 5.61 15.20
N SER A 236 8.46 5.24 14.11
CA SER A 236 9.05 4.45 13.02
C SER A 236 9.61 5.34 11.92
N LEU A 237 10.93 5.35 11.79
CA LEU A 237 11.64 6.05 10.71
C LEU A 237 11.24 5.59 9.31
N SER A 238 10.94 4.31 9.15
CA SER A 238 10.59 3.73 7.85
C SER A 238 9.32 4.34 7.28
N GLY A 239 8.31 4.65 8.12
CA GLY A 239 7.12 5.36 7.66
C GLY A 239 7.44 6.78 7.18
N TRP A 240 8.19 7.55 7.97
CA TRP A 240 8.60 8.91 7.60
C TRP A 240 9.43 8.97 6.32
N ALA A 241 10.34 8.01 6.13
CA ALA A 241 11.16 7.88 4.94
C ALA A 241 10.32 7.65 3.66
N ILE A 242 9.11 7.11 3.78
CA ILE A 242 8.17 6.92 2.67
C ILE A 242 7.26 8.16 2.52
N ALA A 243 6.74 8.68 3.64
CA ALA A 243 5.81 9.81 3.63
C ALA A 243 6.44 11.10 3.09
N VAL A 244 7.69 11.41 3.48
CA VAL A 244 8.36 12.67 3.12
C VAL A 244 8.60 12.80 1.60
N PRO A 245 9.21 11.82 0.90
CA PRO A 245 9.34 11.88 -0.55
C PRO A 245 8.00 11.96 -1.26
N ALA A 246 6.99 11.20 -0.81
CA ALA A 246 5.67 11.21 -1.42
C ALA A 246 4.97 12.57 -1.26
N LEU A 247 5.11 13.22 -0.10
CA LEU A 247 4.64 14.58 0.15
C LEU A 247 5.38 15.60 -0.72
N PHE A 248 6.71 15.50 -0.79
CA PHE A 248 7.53 16.39 -1.61
C PHE A 248 7.14 16.33 -3.08
N VAL A 249 7.04 15.12 -3.64
CA VAL A 249 6.60 14.89 -5.02
C VAL A 249 5.19 15.43 -5.23
N SER A 250 4.30 15.25 -4.26
CA SER A 250 2.93 15.78 -4.33
C SER A 250 2.90 17.32 -4.26
N ALA A 251 3.84 17.97 -3.56
CA ALA A 251 3.96 19.42 -3.47
C ALA A 251 4.38 20.08 -4.79
N LEU A 252 5.13 19.36 -5.62
CA LEU A 252 5.51 19.80 -6.97
C LEU A 252 4.29 19.96 -7.88
N ASN A 253 3.13 19.41 -7.51
CA ASN A 253 1.87 19.62 -8.21
C ASN A 253 1.20 20.92 -7.73
N ALA A 254 1.07 21.89 -8.66
CA ALA A 254 0.48 23.19 -8.41
C ALA A 254 -0.93 23.14 -7.77
N ARG A 255 -1.70 22.08 -8.02
CA ARG A 255 -3.05 21.89 -7.45
C ARG A 255 -3.03 21.73 -5.94
N PHE A 256 -1.97 21.17 -5.36
CA PHE A 256 -1.91 20.89 -3.92
C PHE A 256 -0.95 21.81 -3.16
N ARG A 257 -0.21 22.67 -3.86
CA ARG A 257 0.85 23.50 -3.29
C ARG A 257 0.40 24.28 -2.04
N ARG A 258 -0.81 24.85 -2.06
CA ARG A 258 -1.37 25.62 -0.92
C ARG A 258 -1.64 24.77 0.33
N PHE A 259 -1.84 23.47 0.17
CA PHE A 259 -2.21 22.56 1.25
C PHE A 259 -1.03 21.71 1.72
N ILE A 260 -0.18 21.28 0.78
CA ILE A 260 0.95 20.41 1.06
C ILE A 260 2.15 21.19 1.62
N ILE A 261 2.38 22.45 1.22
CA ILE A 261 3.48 23.24 1.79
C ILE A 261 3.35 23.37 3.31
N PRO A 262 2.20 23.78 3.88
CA PRO A 262 2.02 23.79 5.33
C PRO A 262 2.25 22.42 5.98
N LEU A 263 1.81 21.34 5.33
CA LEU A 263 1.99 19.98 5.82
C LEU A 263 3.48 19.58 5.83
N ILE A 264 4.23 19.89 4.78
CA ILE A 264 5.68 19.67 4.72
C ILE A 264 6.39 20.49 5.78
N LEU A 265 6.02 21.76 5.96
CA LEU A 265 6.59 22.60 7.01
C LEU A 265 6.30 22.03 8.39
N LEU A 266 5.08 21.56 8.65
CA LEU A 266 4.72 20.90 9.90
C LEU A 266 5.56 19.64 10.12
N VAL A 267 5.64 18.75 9.12
CA VAL A 267 6.46 17.53 9.19
C VAL A 267 7.93 17.88 9.41
N ALA A 268 8.45 18.90 8.74
CA ALA A 268 9.84 19.36 8.90
C ALA A 268 10.11 19.96 10.28
N VAL A 269 9.18 20.76 10.82
CA VAL A 269 9.28 21.30 12.19
C VAL A 269 9.25 20.18 13.21
N VAL A 270 8.30 19.24 13.07
CA VAL A 270 8.21 18.12 14.00
C VAL A 270 9.44 17.23 13.89
N ALA A 271 9.88 16.89 12.68
CA ALA A 271 11.11 16.14 12.46
C ALA A 271 12.33 16.89 13.03
N GLY A 272 12.38 18.22 12.90
CA GLY A 272 13.43 19.07 13.47
C GLY A 272 13.42 19.10 15.00
N ILE A 273 12.26 19.19 15.63
CA ILE A 273 12.11 19.11 17.09
C ILE A 273 12.55 17.72 17.58
N VAL A 274 12.10 16.66 16.91
CA VAL A 274 12.56 15.29 17.19
C VAL A 274 14.07 15.20 17.03
N PHE A 275 14.64 15.73 15.94
CA PHE A 275 16.08 15.77 15.66
C PHE A 275 16.88 16.44 16.80
N LEU A 276 16.42 17.61 17.25
CA LEU A 276 17.04 18.38 18.33
C LEU A 276 16.89 17.72 19.71
N ALA A 277 15.85 16.92 19.94
CA ALA A 277 15.58 16.25 21.21
C ALA A 277 16.45 14.99 21.47
N GLY A 278 17.62 14.88 20.83
CA GLY A 278 18.53 13.72 20.99
C GLY A 278 18.38 12.64 19.92
N PHE A 279 17.62 12.89 18.86
CA PHE A 279 17.46 11.92 17.78
C PHE A 279 18.63 11.94 16.79
N ALA A 280 19.37 13.06 16.69
CA ALA A 280 20.63 13.12 15.94
C ALA A 280 21.64 12.08 16.45
N THR A 281 21.74 11.86 17.77
CA THR A 281 22.62 10.85 18.35
C THR A 281 22.14 9.43 18.04
N VAL A 282 20.83 9.18 18.08
CA VAL A 282 20.25 7.87 17.71
C VAL A 282 20.48 7.55 16.23
N VAL A 283 20.25 8.53 15.34
CA VAL A 283 20.49 8.34 13.89
C VAL A 283 21.98 8.16 13.61
N THR A 284 22.86 8.95 14.25
CA THR A 284 24.31 8.83 14.03
C THR A 284 24.85 7.51 14.58
N ALA A 285 24.42 7.10 15.78
CA ALA A 285 24.75 5.79 16.34
C ALA A 285 24.31 4.68 15.39
N ARG A 286 23.06 4.72 14.93
CA ARG A 286 22.54 3.73 13.99
C ARG A 286 23.28 3.73 12.65
N LEU A 287 23.64 4.89 12.11
CA LEU A 287 24.44 4.97 10.88
C LEU A 287 25.85 4.39 11.09
N ASN A 288 26.43 4.58 12.28
CA ASN A 288 27.70 3.96 12.65
C ASN A 288 27.57 2.45 12.79
N ASP A 289 26.48 1.95 13.40
CA ASP A 289 26.19 0.52 13.51
C ASP A 289 25.99 -0.11 12.11
N ILE A 290 25.28 0.58 11.21
CA ILE A 290 25.14 0.15 9.80
C ILE A 290 26.52 0.13 9.11
N ALA A 291 27.35 1.15 9.32
CA ALA A 291 28.68 1.22 8.72
C ALA A 291 29.64 0.17 9.29
N ALA A 292 29.47 -0.20 10.56
CA ALA A 292 30.22 -1.26 11.24
C ALA A 292 29.70 -2.66 10.89
N GLY A 293 28.47 -2.78 10.37
CA GLY A 293 27.81 -4.04 10.09
C GLY A 293 27.07 -4.65 11.29
N ASP A 294 26.84 -3.87 12.34
CA ASP A 294 26.21 -4.29 13.60
C ASP A 294 24.68 -4.05 13.61
N ASP A 295 24.12 -3.29 12.67
CA ASP A 295 22.66 -3.08 12.57
C ASP A 295 21.98 -4.29 11.91
N GLU A 296 21.47 -5.20 12.75
CA GLU A 296 20.73 -6.40 12.31
C GLU A 296 19.57 -6.05 11.35
N SER A 297 18.87 -4.94 11.59
CA SER A 297 17.71 -4.55 10.76
C SER A 297 18.12 -4.20 9.33
N ALA A 298 19.20 -3.46 9.15
CA ALA A 298 19.75 -3.10 7.86
C ALA A 298 20.40 -4.31 7.17
N ASN A 299 21.10 -5.15 7.95
CA ASN A 299 21.66 -6.39 7.46
C ASN A 299 20.58 -7.31 6.90
N VAL A 300 19.48 -7.53 7.63
CA VAL A 300 18.32 -8.33 7.21
C VAL A 300 17.61 -7.70 6.00
N ARG A 301 17.22 -6.42 6.11
CA ARG A 301 16.28 -5.80 5.15
C ARG A 301 16.94 -5.34 3.86
N VAL A 302 18.24 -5.03 3.89
CA VAL A 302 18.95 -4.46 2.75
C VAL A 302 20.06 -5.38 2.26
N LEU A 303 21.04 -5.72 3.10
CA LEU A 303 22.23 -6.45 2.64
C LEU A 303 21.93 -7.91 2.30
N ALA A 304 21.22 -8.63 3.19
CA ALA A 304 20.83 -10.01 2.97
C ALA A 304 19.82 -10.14 1.83
N ALA A 305 18.84 -9.22 1.75
CA ALA A 305 17.91 -9.17 0.63
C ALA A 305 18.60 -8.89 -0.72
N LEU A 306 19.61 -8.01 -0.76
CA LEU A 306 20.40 -7.76 -1.95
C LEU A 306 21.29 -8.95 -2.31
N ALA A 307 21.93 -9.56 -1.31
CA ALA A 307 22.75 -10.76 -1.49
C ALA A 307 21.90 -11.91 -2.07
N LEU A 308 20.69 -12.14 -1.54
CA LEU A 308 19.72 -13.09 -2.11
C LEU A 308 19.25 -12.70 -3.51
N LEU A 309 19.14 -11.40 -3.84
CA LEU A 309 18.72 -10.98 -5.18
C LEU A 309 19.74 -11.38 -6.24
N VAL A 310 21.04 -11.29 -5.90
CA VAL A 310 22.15 -11.57 -6.82
C VAL A 310 22.80 -12.94 -6.58
N HIS A 311 22.31 -13.72 -5.60
CA HIS A 311 22.90 -15.02 -5.22
C HIS A 311 22.94 -15.97 -6.42
N PRO A 312 24.10 -16.45 -6.87
CA PRO A 312 24.20 -17.26 -8.07
C PRO A 312 23.50 -18.61 -7.87
N SER A 313 22.54 -18.94 -8.73
CA SER A 313 21.93 -20.27 -8.73
C SER A 313 22.91 -21.27 -9.37
N HIS A 314 23.18 -22.39 -8.71
CA HIS A 314 24.03 -23.47 -9.24
C HIS A 314 23.45 -24.13 -10.50
N ASP A 315 22.15 -23.97 -10.74
CA ASP A 315 21.42 -24.49 -11.88
C ASP A 315 20.85 -23.35 -12.73
N ILE A 316 21.17 -23.35 -14.03
CA ILE A 316 20.69 -22.37 -15.02
C ILE A 316 19.16 -22.40 -15.12
N ALA A 317 18.52 -23.57 -14.98
CA ALA A 317 17.06 -23.64 -14.99
C ALA A 317 16.49 -22.83 -13.83
N ARG A 318 16.96 -23.08 -12.59
CA ARG A 318 16.56 -22.32 -11.39
C ARG A 318 16.96 -20.86 -11.42
N PHE A 319 18.01 -20.49 -12.14
CA PHE A 319 18.33 -19.08 -12.37
C PHE A 319 17.18 -18.36 -13.10
N PHE A 320 16.56 -19.01 -14.09
CA PHE A 320 15.43 -18.44 -14.84
C PHE A 320 14.07 -18.67 -14.19
N THR A 321 13.86 -19.83 -13.57
CA THR A 321 12.56 -20.29 -13.02
C THR A 321 12.37 -20.02 -11.54
N GLY A 322 13.45 -19.76 -10.80
CA GLY A 322 13.44 -19.69 -9.34
C GLY A 322 13.25 -21.07 -8.70
N ASN A 323 12.96 -21.06 -7.40
CA ASN A 323 12.74 -22.25 -6.58
C ASN A 323 11.26 -22.65 -6.43
N GLY A 324 10.33 -21.91 -7.04
CA GLY A 324 8.90 -22.01 -6.77
C GLY A 324 8.47 -21.17 -5.56
N LEU A 325 7.15 -21.07 -5.35
CA LEU A 325 6.57 -20.30 -4.23
C LEU A 325 6.71 -20.99 -2.87
N GLY A 326 7.12 -22.26 -2.83
CA GLY A 326 7.24 -23.05 -1.60
C GLY A 326 8.63 -23.03 -0.98
N GLN A 327 8.68 -23.32 0.33
CA GLN A 327 9.92 -23.45 1.09
C GLN A 327 10.53 -24.85 0.93
N ASN A 328 11.00 -25.17 -0.27
CA ASN A 328 11.68 -26.44 -0.51
C ASN A 328 13.10 -26.46 0.12
N PRO A 329 13.76 -27.63 0.23
CA PRO A 329 15.10 -27.73 0.83
C PRO A 329 16.15 -26.86 0.15
N ALA A 330 16.01 -26.60 -1.16
CA ALA A 330 16.91 -25.72 -1.89
C ALA A 330 16.74 -24.24 -1.52
N PHE A 331 15.50 -23.80 -1.29
CA PHE A 331 15.19 -22.48 -0.74
C PHE A 331 15.74 -22.34 0.67
N ALA A 332 15.51 -23.33 1.54
CA ALA A 332 16.04 -23.33 2.91
C ALA A 332 17.57 -23.23 2.92
N ALA A 333 18.27 -24.05 2.12
CA ALA A 333 19.73 -24.00 2.03
C ALA A 333 20.26 -22.63 1.54
N MET A 334 19.59 -22.00 0.57
CA MET A 334 19.93 -20.66 0.09
C MET A 334 19.72 -19.61 1.19
N MET A 335 18.61 -19.70 1.93
CA MET A 335 18.34 -18.82 3.07
C MET A 335 19.39 -19.01 4.16
N ASP A 336 19.76 -20.24 4.51
CA ASP A 336 20.79 -20.53 5.51
C ASP A 336 22.17 -20.02 5.09
N GLU A 337 22.58 -20.22 3.84
CA GLU A 337 23.86 -19.72 3.32
C GLU A 337 23.93 -18.19 3.41
N VAL A 338 22.88 -17.49 3.01
CA VAL A 338 22.91 -16.02 2.99
C VAL A 338 22.63 -15.44 4.37
N TYR A 339 21.57 -15.83 5.06
CA TYR A 339 21.19 -15.21 6.33
C TYR A 339 22.04 -15.72 7.48
N LEU A 340 22.14 -17.03 7.64
CA LEU A 340 22.83 -17.62 8.80
C LEU A 340 24.34 -17.60 8.62
N GLN A 341 24.87 -18.10 7.50
CA GLN A 341 26.32 -18.25 7.35
C GLN A 341 27.03 -16.94 7.02
N ARG A 342 26.42 -16.07 6.21
CA ARG A 342 27.04 -14.82 5.78
C ARG A 342 26.74 -13.62 6.68
N PHE A 343 25.57 -13.58 7.32
CA PHE A 343 25.16 -12.46 8.17
C PHE A 343 24.86 -12.83 9.64
N ALA A 344 25.00 -14.12 10.03
CA ALA A 344 24.69 -14.60 11.38
C ALA A 344 23.25 -14.32 11.86
N ILE A 345 22.31 -14.18 10.91
CA ILE A 345 20.90 -13.88 11.17
C ILE A 345 20.13 -15.20 11.29
N THR A 346 19.39 -15.35 12.39
CA THR A 346 18.54 -16.52 12.67
C THR A 346 17.11 -16.40 12.13
N GLU A 347 16.65 -15.18 11.85
CA GLU A 347 15.34 -14.93 11.25
C GLU A 347 15.41 -14.76 9.72
N THR A 348 14.89 -15.74 8.97
CA THR A 348 14.99 -15.83 7.52
C THR A 348 13.81 -15.17 6.79
N ASN A 349 13.52 -13.90 7.08
CA ASN A 349 12.48 -13.14 6.40
C ASN A 349 13.05 -12.25 5.28
N ILE A 350 12.49 -12.36 4.07
CA ILE A 350 12.88 -11.53 2.92
C ILE A 350 12.03 -10.26 2.88
N HIS A 351 12.60 -9.11 3.21
CA HIS A 351 11.87 -7.82 3.28
C HIS A 351 11.92 -7.01 1.97
N ASN A 352 11.93 -7.69 0.82
CA ASN A 352 11.96 -7.05 -0.50
C ASN A 352 11.19 -7.89 -1.53
N ILE A 353 10.17 -7.31 -2.17
CA ILE A 353 9.31 -8.03 -3.13
C ILE A 353 10.10 -8.50 -4.34
N PHE A 354 11.03 -7.69 -4.87
CA PHE A 354 11.86 -8.11 -6.00
C PHE A 354 12.74 -9.29 -5.60
N THR A 355 13.31 -9.30 -4.40
CA THR A 355 14.07 -10.47 -3.92
C THR A 355 13.16 -11.70 -3.78
N VAL A 356 11.96 -11.55 -3.20
CA VAL A 356 10.99 -12.66 -3.09
C VAL A 356 10.63 -13.21 -4.47
N VAL A 357 10.27 -12.35 -5.43
CA VAL A 357 9.94 -12.75 -6.80
C VAL A 357 11.13 -13.41 -7.47
N ARG A 358 12.34 -12.87 -7.30
CA ARG A 358 13.56 -13.43 -7.89
C ARG A 358 13.82 -14.84 -7.36
N VAL A 359 13.75 -15.04 -6.04
CA VAL A 359 14.06 -16.32 -5.42
C VAL A 359 12.98 -17.37 -5.74
N THR A 360 11.71 -16.96 -5.79
CA THR A 360 10.58 -17.88 -6.01
C THR A 360 10.28 -18.14 -7.48
N GLN A 361 10.51 -17.16 -8.36
CA GLN A 361 10.06 -17.21 -9.76
C GLN A 361 11.17 -16.94 -10.78
N GLY A 362 12.40 -16.69 -10.32
CA GLY A 362 13.57 -16.43 -11.15
C GLY A 362 13.52 -15.11 -11.90
N TRP A 363 14.46 -14.93 -12.83
CA TRP A 363 14.53 -13.70 -13.64
C TRP A 363 13.34 -13.52 -14.58
N VAL A 364 12.72 -14.62 -15.04
CA VAL A 364 11.49 -14.53 -15.84
C VAL A 364 10.35 -13.98 -14.99
N GLY A 365 10.22 -14.43 -13.74
CA GLY A 365 9.24 -13.87 -12.81
C GLY A 365 9.44 -12.37 -12.55
N ILE A 366 10.70 -11.91 -12.42
CA ILE A 366 11.00 -10.48 -12.32
C ILE A 366 10.54 -9.72 -13.56
N ALA A 367 10.83 -10.24 -14.77
CA ALA A 367 10.37 -9.62 -16.00
C ALA A 367 8.83 -9.55 -16.06
N LEU A 368 8.13 -10.64 -15.73
CA LEU A 368 6.67 -10.67 -15.68
C LEU A 368 6.10 -9.71 -14.64
N HIS A 369 6.75 -9.60 -13.47
CA HIS A 369 6.37 -8.66 -12.42
C HIS A 369 6.54 -7.21 -12.86
N LEU A 370 7.64 -6.88 -13.54
CA LEU A 370 7.84 -5.56 -14.13
C LEU A 370 6.80 -5.25 -15.21
N VAL A 371 6.45 -6.23 -16.04
CA VAL A 371 5.36 -6.11 -17.02
C VAL A 371 4.02 -5.87 -16.31
N LEU A 372 3.74 -6.54 -15.20
CA LEU A 372 2.56 -6.28 -14.36
C LEU A 372 2.55 -4.84 -13.85
N LEU A 373 3.64 -4.39 -13.22
CA LEU A 373 3.74 -3.03 -12.69
C LEU A 373 3.57 -1.99 -13.80
N LEU A 374 4.18 -2.20 -14.96
CA LEU A 374 4.02 -1.34 -16.13
C LEU A 374 2.60 -1.39 -16.70
N SER A 375 1.94 -2.55 -16.67
CA SER A 375 0.56 -2.69 -17.15
C SER A 375 -0.44 -2.00 -16.22
N VAL A 376 -0.21 -1.99 -14.91
CA VAL A 376 -1.06 -1.36 -13.90
C VAL A 376 -0.80 0.15 -13.88
N ALA A 377 0.46 0.55 -13.73
CA ALA A 377 0.85 1.95 -13.64
C ALA A 377 0.78 2.69 -14.99
N ARG A 378 0.78 1.94 -16.12
CA ARG A 378 0.89 2.38 -17.53
C ARG A 378 0.92 3.90 -17.68
N PRO A 379 2.11 4.50 -17.57
CA PRO A 379 2.20 5.94 -17.47
C PRO A 379 1.80 6.58 -18.80
N ASP A 380 0.66 7.26 -18.84
CA ASP A 380 0.44 8.31 -19.83
C ASP A 380 1.27 9.53 -19.40
N PHE A 381 2.59 9.40 -19.56
CA PHE A 381 3.62 10.34 -19.11
C PHE A 381 3.41 11.76 -19.63
N ARG A 382 2.54 11.98 -20.62
CA ARG A 382 2.27 13.30 -21.19
C ARG A 382 1.09 14.00 -20.54
N ARG A 383 0.15 13.27 -19.94
CA ARG A 383 -1.15 13.83 -19.56
C ARG A 383 -1.34 14.05 -18.06
N ASN A 384 -0.67 13.26 -17.21
CA ASN A 384 -0.89 13.33 -15.75
C ASN A 384 0.33 12.99 -14.88
N ARG A 385 1.55 13.43 -15.26
CA ARG A 385 2.79 13.21 -14.48
C ARG A 385 2.66 13.47 -12.98
N SER A 386 1.83 14.44 -12.62
CA SER A 386 1.64 14.91 -11.26
C SER A 386 0.78 13.99 -10.38
N LEU A 387 0.13 12.97 -10.95
CA LEU A 387 -0.56 11.88 -10.26
C LEU A 387 0.25 10.58 -10.29
N TYR A 388 0.95 10.30 -11.39
CA TYR A 388 1.71 9.06 -11.55
C TYR A 388 3.01 9.02 -10.74
N LEU A 389 3.67 10.16 -10.52
CA LEU A 389 4.95 10.19 -9.80
C LEU A 389 4.80 9.80 -8.30
N PRO A 390 3.81 10.30 -7.53
CA PRO A 390 3.55 9.81 -6.18
C PRO A 390 3.22 8.31 -6.13
N VAL A 391 2.42 7.81 -7.08
CA VAL A 391 2.08 6.38 -7.17
C VAL A 391 3.32 5.55 -7.47
N PHE A 392 4.20 6.01 -8.35
CA PHE A 392 5.45 5.34 -8.64
C PHE A 392 6.35 5.29 -7.41
N VAL A 393 6.53 6.41 -6.70
CA VAL A 393 7.27 6.45 -5.43
C VAL A 393 6.67 5.49 -4.41
N MET A 394 5.34 5.46 -4.28
CA MET A 394 4.63 4.56 -3.39
C MET A 394 4.85 3.09 -3.74
N VAL A 395 4.69 2.73 -5.01
CA VAL A 395 4.90 1.37 -5.51
C VAL A 395 6.35 0.96 -5.27
N PHE A 396 7.33 1.79 -5.64
CA PHE A 396 8.74 1.49 -5.37
C PHE A 396 9.02 1.34 -3.87
N ALA A 397 8.58 2.29 -3.05
CA ALA A 397 8.75 2.21 -1.60
C ALA A 397 8.18 0.91 -1.03
N LEU A 398 6.95 0.54 -1.40
CA LEU A 398 6.30 -0.72 -0.98
C LEU A 398 7.11 -1.96 -1.34
N HIS A 399 7.67 -2.01 -2.55
CA HIS A 399 8.43 -3.18 -3.02
C HIS A 399 9.78 -3.33 -2.31
N PHE A 400 10.37 -2.23 -1.86
CA PHE A 400 11.65 -2.23 -1.13
C PHE A 400 11.47 -2.27 0.40
N SER A 401 10.30 -1.90 0.93
CA SER A 401 10.07 -1.79 2.38
C SER A 401 9.27 -2.94 2.96
N SER A 402 8.63 -3.77 2.13
CA SER A 402 7.60 -4.69 2.58
C SER A 402 7.74 -5.98 1.76
N GLY A 403 8.24 -7.06 2.36
CA GLY A 403 8.45 -8.36 1.70
C GLY A 403 7.17 -9.09 1.27
N PHE A 404 6.06 -8.37 1.16
CA PHE A 404 4.70 -8.88 1.22
C PHE A 404 4.12 -9.21 -0.16
N TYR A 405 4.84 -10.00 -0.96
CA TYR A 405 4.36 -10.42 -2.28
C TYR A 405 3.07 -11.26 -2.21
N LEU A 406 2.94 -12.09 -1.17
CA LEU A 406 1.77 -12.92 -0.87
C LEU A 406 0.85 -12.26 0.16
N ASP A 407 0.60 -10.96 0.01
CA ASP A 407 -0.26 -10.21 0.93
C ASP A 407 -1.45 -9.56 0.20
N PRO A 408 -2.67 -9.70 0.72
CA PRO A 408 -3.86 -9.12 0.10
C PRO A 408 -3.80 -7.58 -0.02
N ALA A 409 -3.13 -6.87 0.89
CA ALA A 409 -2.99 -5.41 0.81
C ALA A 409 -2.16 -4.98 -0.40
N PHE A 410 -1.11 -5.74 -0.73
CA PHE A 410 -0.31 -5.51 -1.94
C PHE A 410 -1.18 -5.59 -3.21
N TRP A 411 -1.94 -6.67 -3.35
CA TRP A 411 -2.84 -6.87 -4.50
C TRP A 411 -3.99 -5.86 -4.54
N ALA A 412 -4.50 -5.43 -3.38
CA ALA A 412 -5.51 -4.38 -3.28
C ALA A 412 -4.97 -3.00 -3.72
N ILE A 413 -3.73 -2.66 -3.39
CA ILE A 413 -3.08 -1.42 -3.87
C ILE A 413 -2.97 -1.43 -5.40
N LEU A 414 -2.49 -2.54 -5.99
CA LEU A 414 -2.43 -2.67 -7.45
C LEU A 414 -3.81 -2.59 -8.10
N THR A 415 -4.82 -3.23 -7.49
CA THR A 415 -6.21 -3.15 -7.92
C THR A 415 -6.71 -1.71 -7.93
N LEU A 416 -6.48 -0.98 -6.84
CA LEU A 416 -6.91 0.40 -6.70
C LEU A 416 -6.28 1.30 -7.77
N ILE A 417 -4.98 1.15 -8.03
CA ILE A 417 -4.30 1.91 -9.09
C ILE A 417 -4.92 1.59 -10.45
N ALA A 418 -5.16 0.32 -10.77
CA ALA A 418 -5.77 -0.10 -12.03
C ALA A 418 -7.19 0.48 -12.22
N VAL A 419 -8.00 0.46 -11.16
CA VAL A 419 -9.38 0.99 -11.16
C VAL A 419 -9.38 2.52 -11.28
N LEU A 420 -8.53 3.23 -10.54
CA LEU A 420 -8.46 4.70 -10.62
C LEU A 420 -8.00 5.20 -12.00
N ARG A 421 -7.18 4.42 -12.70
CA ARG A 421 -6.72 4.73 -14.06
C ARG A 421 -7.85 4.80 -15.07
N SER A 422 -8.87 3.94 -14.97
CA SER A 422 -9.97 3.92 -15.96
C SER A 422 -10.75 5.23 -15.97
N VAL A 423 -10.85 5.91 -14.82
CA VAL A 423 -11.53 7.22 -14.71
C VAL A 423 -10.71 8.35 -15.32
N ASP A 424 -9.39 8.24 -15.30
CA ASP A 424 -8.52 9.26 -15.87
C ASP A 424 -8.49 9.22 -17.40
N ALA A 425 -8.52 8.00 -17.98
CA ALA A 425 -8.61 7.80 -19.42
C ALA A 425 -9.89 8.39 -20.04
N ASP A 426 -10.97 8.47 -19.25
CA ASP A 426 -12.26 9.05 -19.65
C ASP A 426 -12.30 10.59 -19.67
N GLN A 427 -11.21 11.26 -19.27
CA GLN A 427 -11.12 12.70 -19.43
C GLN A 427 -10.87 13.04 -20.92
N PRO A 428 -11.64 13.96 -21.54
CA PRO A 428 -11.36 14.38 -22.91
C PRO A 428 -10.00 15.08 -23.03
N ALA A 429 -9.40 14.89 -24.21
CA ALA A 429 -8.33 15.64 -24.87
C ALA A 429 -8.24 17.15 -24.66
N GLY A 430 -8.29 17.73 -23.45
CA GLY A 430 -8.08 19.18 -23.32
C GLY A 430 -8.69 19.85 -22.10
N SER A 431 -7.82 20.47 -21.31
CA SER A 431 -7.56 21.90 -21.53
C SER A 431 -6.12 22.15 -21.05
N PRO A 432 -5.26 22.84 -21.82
CA PRO A 432 -3.99 23.32 -21.29
C PRO A 432 -4.32 24.08 -20.00
N ALA A 433 -3.54 23.80 -18.95
CA ALA A 433 -3.67 24.36 -17.61
C ALA A 433 -4.54 25.62 -17.61
N LEU A 434 -5.77 25.52 -17.09
CA LEU A 434 -6.48 26.68 -16.59
C LEU A 434 -5.48 27.34 -15.64
N ARG A 435 -4.81 28.38 -16.16
CA ARG A 435 -4.02 29.32 -15.38
C ARG A 435 -4.87 29.59 -14.15
N PRO A 436 -4.31 29.48 -12.93
CA PRO A 436 -5.09 29.76 -11.74
C PRO A 436 -5.74 31.10 -11.99
N ALA A 437 -7.07 31.12 -12.06
CA ALA A 437 -7.83 32.35 -12.14
C ALA A 437 -7.44 33.11 -10.89
N ILE A 438 -6.52 34.06 -11.07
CA ILE A 438 -6.23 35.08 -10.10
C ILE A 438 -7.57 35.74 -9.86
N TRP A 439 -8.08 35.49 -8.65
CA TRP A 439 -9.11 36.23 -7.96
C TRP A 439 -9.52 37.53 -8.64
N ASN A 440 -10.51 37.46 -9.53
CA ASN A 440 -11.40 38.58 -9.81
C ASN A 440 -12.74 38.28 -9.16
N TRP A 441 -12.72 38.23 -7.83
CA TRP A 441 -13.91 38.37 -7.01
C TRP A 441 -14.27 39.87 -7.01
N LYS A 442 -14.92 40.35 -8.09
CA LYS A 442 -15.68 41.60 -7.98
C LYS A 442 -16.99 41.23 -7.28
N PRO A 443 -17.27 41.73 -6.07
CA PRO A 443 -18.59 41.57 -5.48
C PRO A 443 -19.55 42.43 -6.30
N SER A 444 -20.43 41.80 -7.05
CA SER A 444 -21.56 42.46 -7.69
C SER A 444 -22.60 42.80 -6.62
N TYR A 445 -22.32 43.83 -5.81
CA TYR A 445 -23.37 44.62 -5.18
C TYR A 445 -23.99 45.50 -6.27
N ARG A 446 -25.01 44.99 -6.97
CA ARG A 446 -25.94 45.86 -7.66
C ARG A 446 -26.89 46.42 -6.61
N VAL A 447 -26.59 47.65 -6.20
CA VAL A 447 -27.52 48.56 -5.55
C VAL A 447 -28.71 48.73 -6.49
N SER A 448 -29.86 48.14 -6.16
CA SER A 448 -31.15 48.55 -6.72
C SER A 448 -31.80 49.49 -5.72
N MET A 449 -31.39 50.75 -5.75
CA MET A 449 -32.17 51.85 -5.20
C MET A 449 -32.82 52.61 -6.36
N LEU A 450 -34.11 52.87 -6.17
CA LEU A 450 -34.85 54.02 -6.69
C LEU A 450 -35.17 54.04 -8.19
N GLU A 451 -36.40 53.62 -8.51
CA GLU A 451 -37.34 54.48 -9.25
C GLU A 451 -38.79 54.13 -8.80
N ARG A 452 -39.27 54.89 -7.82
CA ARG A 452 -40.69 55.18 -7.58
C ARG A 452 -40.79 56.69 -7.44
N ARG A 453 -41.07 57.37 -8.55
CA ARG A 453 -42.02 58.47 -8.76
C ARG A 453 -41.69 59.21 -10.03
#